data_AF-A0A0R2Q7W1-F1
#
_entry.id   AF-A0A0R2Q7W1-F1
#
_cell.length_a   1.000
_cell.length_b   1.000
_cell.length_c   1.000
_cell.angle_alpha   90.00
_cell.angle_beta   90.00
_cell.angle_gamma   90.00
#
_symmetry.space_group_name_H-M   'P 1'
#
loop_
_entity.id
_entity.type
_entity.pdbx_description
1 polymer ?
#
loop_
_entity_poly.entity_id
_entity_poly.type
_entity_poly.pdbx_seq_one_letter_code
_entity_poly.pdbx_strand_id
1 'polypeptide(L)'
;MQAEIPLSKVVAALQHLPAKELGNLNHHVDSDVLICSDHPEAIETVCDIVEKIPGCRPLNTGRLSNALALEAFTAVMLQMNVRYKTRVAPRMTGLPDVDPVSGRNLKIL
;
A
#
# COMPACT_ATOMS: atom_id res chain seq x y z
N MET A 1 -12.24 -5.46 12.28
CA MET A 1 -12.84 -5.10 10.98
C MET A 1 -13.55 -6.29 10.32
N GLN A 2 -12.86 -7.35 9.89
CA GLN A 2 -13.52 -8.49 9.20
C GLN A 2 -14.66 -9.14 10.00
N ALA A 3 -14.53 -9.24 11.33
CA ALA A 3 -15.57 -9.82 12.21
C ALA A 3 -16.88 -9.04 12.23
N GLU A 4 -16.84 -7.72 12.00
CA GLU A 4 -18.04 -6.85 12.02
C GLU A 4 -18.81 -6.92 10.69
N ILE A 5 -18.15 -7.36 9.61
CA ILE A 5 -18.70 -7.44 8.25
C ILE A 5 -18.36 -8.80 7.61
N PRO A 6 -18.87 -9.91 8.17
CA PRO A 6 -18.42 -11.26 7.83
C PRO A 6 -18.68 -11.68 6.38
N LEU A 7 -19.61 -11.01 5.69
CA LEU A 7 -19.93 -11.28 4.28
C LEU A 7 -19.07 -10.49 3.28
N SER A 8 -18.21 -9.58 3.76
CA SER A 8 -17.33 -8.77 2.93
C SER A 8 -15.91 -9.35 2.90
N LYS A 9 -15.15 -9.10 1.84
CA LYS A 9 -13.72 -9.41 1.76
C LYS A 9 -12.93 -8.16 2.12
N VAL A 10 -12.38 -8.10 3.33
CA VAL A 10 -11.69 -6.89 3.81
C VAL A 10 -10.23 -6.89 3.33
N VAL A 11 -9.80 -5.75 2.80
CA VAL A 11 -8.40 -5.48 2.42
C VAL A 11 -7.96 -4.20 3.12
N ALA A 12 -6.79 -4.23 3.75
CA ALA A 12 -6.16 -3.03 4.28
C ALA A 12 -5.10 -2.55 3.29
N ALA A 13 -5.22 -1.31 2.82
CA ALA A 13 -4.29 -0.67 1.88
C ALA A 13 -4.35 0.86 1.99
N LEU A 14 -3.45 1.56 1.29
CA LEU A 14 -3.43 3.02 1.06
C LEU A 14 -3.20 3.90 2.31
N GLN A 15 -2.88 3.32 3.47
CA GLN A 15 -2.73 4.04 4.74
C GLN A 15 -1.63 5.11 4.69
N HIS A 16 -0.62 4.88 3.84
CA HIS A 16 0.60 5.67 3.79
C HIS A 16 0.66 6.67 2.64
N LEU A 17 -0.36 6.71 1.77
CA LEU A 17 -0.37 7.63 0.63
C LEU A 17 -0.71 9.07 1.09
N PRO A 18 0.11 10.06 0.71
CA PRO A 18 -0.15 11.44 1.07
C PRO A 18 -1.29 12.01 0.20
N ALA A 19 -2.45 12.23 0.82
CA ALA A 19 -3.70 12.54 0.10
C ALA A 19 -3.66 13.82 -0.76
N LYS A 20 -2.89 14.85 -0.34
CA LYS A 20 -2.80 16.12 -1.07
C LYS A 20 -2.08 15.93 -2.41
N GLU A 21 -1.00 15.16 -2.39
CA GLU A 21 -0.17 14.83 -3.53
C GLU A 21 -0.92 13.86 -4.46
N LEU A 22 -1.62 12.87 -3.90
CA LEU A 22 -2.47 11.96 -4.67
C LEU A 22 -3.61 12.69 -5.40
N GLY A 23 -4.17 13.73 -4.80
CA GLY A 23 -5.20 14.57 -5.44
C GLY A 23 -4.66 15.53 -6.50
N ASN A 24 -3.35 15.67 -6.64
CA ASN A 24 -2.74 16.54 -7.64
C ASN A 24 -2.40 15.74 -8.90
N LEU A 25 -3.26 15.84 -9.93
CA LEU A 25 -3.10 15.10 -11.19
C LEU A 25 -1.84 15.46 -11.98
N ASN A 26 -1.15 16.54 -11.63
CA ASN A 26 0.13 16.94 -12.24
C ASN A 26 1.35 16.42 -11.47
N HIS A 27 1.15 15.60 -10.43
CA HIS A 27 2.20 15.09 -9.57
C HIS A 27 2.08 13.58 -9.42
N HIS A 28 3.19 12.87 -9.61
CA HIS A 28 3.27 11.42 -9.41
C HIS A 28 3.49 11.12 -7.93
N VAL A 29 2.80 10.09 -7.42
CA VAL A 29 3.01 9.62 -6.05
C VAL A 29 3.89 8.39 -6.10
N ASP A 30 5.19 8.60 -5.84
CA ASP A 30 6.17 7.53 -5.80
C ASP A 30 6.11 6.79 -4.45
N SER A 31 5.23 5.80 -4.36
CA SER A 31 5.08 4.98 -3.16
C SER A 31 4.90 3.51 -3.46
N ASP A 32 5.38 2.66 -2.57
CA ASP A 32 4.82 1.32 -2.46
C ASP A 32 3.51 1.39 -1.66
N VAL A 33 2.48 0.68 -2.11
CA VAL A 33 1.23 0.53 -1.37
C VAL A 33 1.24 -0.85 -0.73
N LEU A 34 1.31 -0.89 0.60
CA LEU A 34 1.29 -2.12 1.37
C LEU A 34 -0.14 -2.62 1.49
N ILE A 35 -0.39 -3.85 1.03
CA ILE A 35 -1.72 -4.46 0.94
C ILE A 35 -1.74 -5.73 1.77
N CYS A 36 -2.73 -5.92 2.64
CA CYS A 36 -2.94 -7.20 3.31
C CYS A 36 -4.43 -7.59 3.39
N SER A 37 -4.66 -8.90 3.32
CA SER A 37 -6.00 -9.51 3.43
C SER A 37 -5.86 -11.01 3.67
N ASP A 38 -6.92 -11.63 4.17
CA ASP A 38 -7.03 -13.10 4.22
C ASP A 38 -7.66 -13.67 2.93
N HIS A 39 -7.98 -12.83 1.94
CA HIS A 39 -8.60 -13.19 0.67
C HIS A 39 -7.66 -12.85 -0.51
N PRO A 40 -6.92 -13.83 -1.07
CA PRO A 40 -5.97 -13.58 -2.15
C PRO A 40 -6.57 -12.83 -3.34
N GLU A 41 -7.77 -13.20 -3.78
CA GLU A 41 -8.47 -12.55 -4.89
C GLU A 41 -8.81 -11.07 -4.63
N ALA A 42 -9.02 -10.71 -3.37
CA ALA A 42 -9.28 -9.33 -2.97
C ALA A 42 -7.99 -8.51 -2.97
N ILE A 43 -6.86 -9.11 -2.59
CA ILE A 43 -5.53 -8.49 -2.72
C ILE A 43 -5.29 -8.16 -4.20
N GLU A 44 -5.46 -9.14 -5.08
CA GLU A 44 -5.23 -8.98 -6.51
C GLU A 44 -6.09 -7.86 -7.11
N THR A 45 -7.37 -7.80 -6.73
CA THR A 45 -8.27 -6.71 -7.15
C THR A 45 -7.77 -5.34 -6.71
N VAL A 46 -7.25 -5.22 -5.48
CA VAL A 46 -6.72 -3.95 -4.97
C VAL A 46 -5.36 -3.63 -5.59
N CYS A 47 -4.53 -4.62 -5.88
CA CYS A 47 -3.29 -4.43 -6.65
C CYS A 47 -3.58 -3.81 -8.02
N ASP A 48 -4.57 -4.33 -8.76
CA ASP A 48 -4.98 -3.81 -10.07
C ASP A 48 -5.51 -2.36 -9.98
N ILE A 49 -6.09 -1.96 -8.85
CA ILE A 49 -6.52 -0.58 -8.59
C ILE A 49 -5.29 0.31 -8.36
N VAL A 50 -4.35 -0.15 -7.54
CA VAL A 50 -3.13 0.61 -7.19
C VAL A 50 -2.25 0.82 -8.42
N GLU A 51 -2.11 -0.18 -9.30
CA GLU A 51 -1.32 -0.07 -10.54
C GLU A 51 -1.83 1.03 -11.48
N LYS A 52 -3.09 1.45 -11.34
CA LYS A 52 -3.64 2.58 -12.10
C LYS A 52 -3.22 3.94 -11.56
N ILE A 53 -2.59 4.00 -10.38
CA ILE A 53 -2.08 5.22 -9.78
C ILE A 53 -0.62 5.40 -10.22
N PRO A 54 -0.28 6.43 -11.03
CA PRO A 54 1.07 6.61 -11.54
C PRO A 54 2.11 6.76 -10.41
N GLY A 55 3.20 5.98 -10.49
CA GLY A 55 4.29 5.95 -9.50
C GLY A 55 4.06 4.99 -8.33
N CYS A 56 2.84 4.46 -8.18
CA CYS A 56 2.51 3.51 -7.14
C CYS A 56 2.82 2.06 -7.55
N ARG A 57 3.37 1.29 -6.62
CA ARG A 57 3.60 -0.15 -6.80
C ARG A 57 2.88 -0.92 -5.69
N PRO A 58 1.93 -1.83 -6.00
CA PRO A 58 1.30 -2.63 -4.97
C PRO A 58 2.26 -3.68 -4.43
N LEU A 59 2.26 -3.88 -3.12
CA LEU A 59 3.02 -4.93 -2.45
C LEU A 59 2.12 -5.71 -1.50
N ASN A 60 2.01 -7.01 -1.73
CA ASN A 60 1.33 -7.91 -0.81
C ASN A 60 2.20 -8.10 0.45
N THR A 61 1.61 -7.83 1.61
CA THR A 61 2.23 -7.94 2.93
C THR A 61 1.65 -9.07 3.76
N GLY A 62 0.87 -9.96 3.14
CA GLY A 62 0.32 -11.16 3.75
C GLY A 62 -1.08 -10.95 4.34
N ARG A 63 -1.30 -11.56 5.51
CA ARG A 63 -2.61 -11.70 6.15
C ARG A 63 -3.14 -10.41 6.75
N LEU A 64 -4.46 -10.35 6.93
CA LEU A 64 -5.14 -9.17 7.50
C LEU A 64 -4.69 -8.85 8.93
N SER A 65 -4.12 -9.82 9.65
CA SER A 65 -3.49 -9.61 10.96
C SER A 65 -2.39 -8.55 10.95
N ASN A 66 -1.77 -8.26 9.80
CA ASN A 66 -0.74 -7.25 9.66
C ASN A 66 -1.30 -5.81 9.57
N ALA A 67 -2.61 -5.64 9.38
CA ALA A 67 -3.24 -4.33 9.18
C ALA A 67 -2.94 -3.36 10.33
N LEU A 68 -3.00 -3.81 11.59
CA LEU A 68 -2.72 -2.96 12.75
C LEU A 68 -1.27 -2.41 12.74
N ALA A 69 -0.30 -3.23 12.33
CA ALA A 69 1.09 -2.80 12.23
C ALA A 69 1.27 -1.77 11.10
N LEU A 70 0.61 -1.99 9.95
CA LEU A 70 0.61 -1.03 8.84
C LEU A 70 -0.03 0.31 9.27
N GLU A 71 -1.17 0.27 9.94
CA GLU A 71 -1.86 1.47 10.43
C GLU A 71 -0.99 2.24 11.43
N ALA A 72 -0.39 1.55 12.41
CA ALA A 72 0.49 2.14 13.41
C ALA A 72 1.73 2.81 12.79
N PHE A 73 2.26 2.26 11.69
CA PHE A 73 3.42 2.84 10.99
C PHE A 73 3.15 4.27 10.47
N THR A 74 1.89 4.60 10.17
CA THR A 74 1.49 5.96 9.78
C THR A 74 1.89 7.01 10.83
N ALA A 75 1.82 6.68 12.12
CA ALA A 75 2.22 7.58 13.19
C ALA A 75 3.72 7.92 13.13
N VAL A 76 4.55 6.95 12.75
CA VAL A 76 6.00 7.16 12.55
C VAL A 76 6.24 8.10 11.37
N MET A 77 5.57 7.86 10.25
CA MET A 77 5.66 8.72 9.06
C MET A 77 5.20 10.15 9.34
N LEU A 78 4.14 10.34 10.12
CA LEU A 78 3.68 11.67 10.53
C LEU A 78 4.72 12.40 11.38
N GLN A 79 5.38 11.71 12.31
CA GLN A 79 6.48 12.30 13.08
C GLN A 79 7.65 12.71 12.17
N MET A 80 7.99 11.90 11.17
CA MET A 80 9.01 12.25 10.17
C MET A 80 8.61 13.51 9.38
N ASN A 81 7.35 13.60 8.94
CA ASN A 81 6.84 14.78 8.22
C ASN A 81 6.98 16.06 9.05
N VAL A 82 6.65 16.02 10.35
CA VAL A 82 6.78 17.16 11.26
C VAL A 82 8.24 17.56 11.46
N ARG A 83 9.13 16.56 11.66
CA ARG A 83 10.56 16.76 11.93
C ARG A 83 11.32 17.29 10.71
N TYR A 84 11.09 16.69 9.55
CA TYR A 84 11.84 16.97 8.31
C TYR A 84 11.12 17.91 7.36
N LYS A 85 9.94 18.42 7.74
CA LYS A 85 9.13 19.36 6.93
C LYS A 85 8.85 18.84 5.52
N THR A 86 8.50 17.57 5.43
CA THR A 86 8.30 16.86 4.17
C THR A 86 7.01 16.02 4.20
N ARG A 87 6.76 15.30 3.11
CA ARG A 87 5.73 14.27 2.98
C ARG A 87 6.39 12.98 2.54
N VAL A 88 6.72 12.13 3.50
CA VAL A 88 7.32 10.83 3.24
C VAL A 88 6.29 9.84 2.70
N ALA A 89 6.75 8.97 1.82
CA ALA A 89 6.05 7.79 1.33
C ALA A 89 7.00 6.58 1.40
N PRO A 90 6.52 5.37 1.71
CA PRO A 90 7.38 4.20 1.80
C PRO A 90 7.83 3.71 0.42
N ARG A 91 9.07 3.23 0.34
CA ARG A 91 9.59 2.49 -0.81
C ARG A 91 10.48 1.36 -0.30
N MET A 92 10.10 0.13 -0.62
CA MET A 92 10.79 -1.10 -0.26
C MET A 92 11.78 -1.47 -1.36
N THR A 93 13.05 -1.46 -1.01
CA THR A 93 14.16 -1.83 -1.91
C THR A 93 14.59 -3.27 -1.67
N GLY A 94 15.20 -3.91 -2.67
CA GLY A 94 15.70 -5.28 -2.55
C GLY A 94 14.66 -6.38 -2.77
N LEU A 95 13.50 -6.03 -3.33
CA LEU A 95 12.49 -6.99 -3.77
C LEU A 95 12.86 -7.58 -5.14
N PRO A 96 12.47 -8.84 -5.43
CA PRO A 96 12.61 -9.40 -6.77
C PRO A 96 11.74 -8.65 -7.79
N ASP A 97 12.05 -8.82 -9.08
CA ASP A 97 11.28 -8.26 -10.19
C ASP A 97 9.88 -8.87 -10.34
N VAL A 98 9.65 -10.04 -9.74
CA VAL A 98 8.40 -10.79 -9.83
C VAL A 98 7.97 -11.21 -8.44
N ASP A 99 6.70 -10.97 -8.11
CA ASP A 99 6.11 -11.42 -6.86
C ASP A 99 6.07 -12.96 -6.82
N PRO A 100 6.65 -13.60 -5.80
CA PRO A 100 6.81 -15.05 -5.77
C PRO A 100 5.50 -15.82 -5.56
N VAL A 101 4.40 -15.15 -5.21
CA VAL A 101 3.09 -15.78 -4.93
C VAL A 101 2.11 -15.55 -6.09
N SER A 102 1.97 -14.30 -6.53
CA SER A 102 1.04 -13.90 -7.59
C SER A 102 1.64 -13.93 -9.00
N GLY A 103 2.97 -13.91 -9.12
CA GLY A 103 3.65 -13.79 -10.42
C GLY A 103 3.57 -12.39 -11.04
N ARG A 104 3.07 -11.38 -10.29
CA ARG A 104 3.01 -9.99 -10.75
C ARG A 104 4.40 -9.41 -10.99
N ASN A 105 4.52 -8.57 -12.00
CA ASN A 105 5.73 -7.80 -12.24
C ASN A 105 5.81 -6.65 -11.22
N LEU A 106 6.88 -6.64 -10.43
CA LEU A 106 7.17 -5.64 -9.39
C LEU A 106 8.20 -4.60 -9.85
N LYS A 107 8.62 -4.63 -11.13
CA LYS A 107 9.48 -3.59 -11.69
C LYS A 107 8.76 -2.25 -11.62
N ILE A 108 9.48 -1.27 -11.10
CA ILE A 108 9.05 0.11 -11.10
C ILE A 108 9.30 0.62 -12.54
N LEU A 109 8.22 1.03 -13.22
CA LEU A 109 8.27 1.67 -14.55
C LEU A 109 8.82 3.09 -14.45
#